data_AF-A0A8E2EN45-F1
#
_entry.id   AF-A0A8E2EN45-F1
#
_cell.length_a   1.000
_cell.length_b   1.000
_cell.length_c   1.000
_cell.angle_alpha   90.00
_cell.angle_beta   90.00
_cell.angle_gamma   90.00
#
_symmetry.space_group_name_H-M   'P 1'
#
loop_
_entity.id
_entity.type
_entity.pdbx_description
1 polymer ?
#
loop_
_entity_poly.entity_id
_entity_poly.type
_entity_poly.pdbx_seq_one_letter_code
_entity_poly.pdbx_strand_id
1 'polypeptide(L)'
;LTYGYDTHIRHWLGPSVSRATVCDIAWDFLVALEAAHRPEPLRPILFIVHSLGGIVVKEMLRRSSGCQLGRGHLHSVFESTVGIMFFGTPHGGADPRNFLHRIAEMAIKAAGFKVNEQIINTLLPSSERLRELRDEFIPMVHQSEWIIHSFQEQLGVGLLGGHKVRLVKCYYAH
;
A
#
# COMPACT_ATOMS: atom_id res chain seq x y z
N LEU A 1 14.68 5.06 -0.97
CA LEU A 1 13.70 5.95 -1.63
C LEU A 1 12.50 6.08 -0.71
N THR A 2 12.06 7.29 -0.38
CA THR A 2 10.76 7.51 0.27
C THR A 2 9.79 7.99 -0.80
N TYR A 3 8.71 7.25 -1.02
CA TYR A 3 7.66 7.65 -1.93
C TYR A 3 6.46 8.12 -1.11
N GLY A 4 6.07 9.39 -1.29
CA GLY A 4 4.88 9.97 -0.70
C GLY A 4 3.88 10.31 -1.80
N TYR A 5 2.63 9.93 -1.61
CA TYR A 5 1.52 10.48 -2.40
C TYR A 5 1.05 11.76 -1.73
N ASP A 6 0.80 12.82 -2.50
CA ASP A 6 0.35 14.10 -1.95
C ASP A 6 -1.01 13.94 -1.24
N THR A 7 -0.96 13.80 0.09
CA THR A 7 -2.15 13.89 0.95
C THR A 7 -2.42 15.34 1.37
N HIS A 8 -1.53 16.28 1.04
CA HIS A 8 -1.71 17.70 1.28
C HIS A 8 -2.31 18.36 0.04
N ILE A 9 -3.57 18.75 0.13
CA ILE A 9 -4.19 19.69 -0.80
C ILE A 9 -3.44 21.02 -0.67
N ARG A 10 -2.47 21.28 -1.57
CA ARG A 10 -1.92 22.61 -1.79
C ARG A 10 -2.15 23.00 -3.25
N HIS A 11 -3.13 23.88 -3.42
CA HIS A 11 -3.41 24.65 -4.62
C HIS A 11 -2.20 25.53 -4.94
N TRP A 12 -1.33 25.19 -5.90
CA TRP A 12 -0.33 26.14 -6.41
C TRP A 12 0.21 25.77 -7.81
N LEU A 13 -0.54 26.07 -8.88
CA LEU A 13 -0.19 26.01 -10.31
C LEU A 13 -0.58 24.71 -11.05
N GLY A 14 -1.58 24.79 -11.94
CA GLY A 14 -1.88 23.78 -12.97
C GLY A 14 -3.30 23.20 -12.93
N PRO A 15 -3.90 22.83 -14.08
CA PRO A 15 -5.35 22.67 -14.23
C PRO A 15 -5.89 21.37 -13.61
N SER A 16 -7.11 21.48 -13.07
CA SER A 16 -8.08 20.43 -12.71
C SER A 16 -7.53 19.10 -12.16
N VAL A 17 -7.74 18.90 -10.86
CA VAL A 17 -7.50 17.66 -10.11
C VAL A 17 -8.14 16.46 -10.83
N SER A 18 -7.35 15.74 -11.62
CA SER A 18 -7.65 14.34 -11.90
C SER A 18 -7.67 13.64 -10.55
N ARG A 19 -8.82 13.07 -10.19
CA ARG A 19 -8.96 12.23 -9.00
C ARG A 19 -8.14 10.96 -9.23
N ALA A 20 -6.84 11.02 -8.94
CA ALA A 20 -5.94 9.89 -9.10
C ALA A 20 -6.44 8.71 -8.26
N THR A 21 -6.66 7.58 -8.90
CA THR A 21 -7.04 6.33 -8.23
C THR A 21 -5.79 5.63 -7.69
N VAL A 22 -5.94 4.66 -6.78
CA VAL A 22 -4.83 3.78 -6.39
C VAL A 22 -4.14 3.12 -7.59
N CYS A 23 -4.90 2.86 -8.65
CA CYS A 23 -4.39 2.34 -9.91
C CYS A 23 -3.40 3.30 -10.60
N ASP A 24 -3.71 4.59 -10.65
CA ASP A 24 -2.85 5.62 -11.27
C ASP A 24 -1.60 5.86 -10.43
N ILE A 25 -1.81 6.01 -9.12
CA ILE A 25 -0.81 6.14 -8.07
C ILE A 25 0.20 4.97 -8.09
N ALA A 26 -0.27 3.73 -8.26
CA ALA A 26 0.56 2.55 -8.35
C ALA A 26 1.39 2.52 -9.65
N TRP A 27 0.82 3.01 -10.76
CA TRP A 27 1.52 3.10 -12.04
C TRP A 27 2.65 4.12 -12.01
N ASP A 28 2.35 5.33 -11.52
CA ASP A 28 3.34 6.40 -11.43
C ASP A 28 4.49 6.00 -10.51
N PHE A 29 4.18 5.28 -9.42
CA PHE A 29 5.20 4.72 -8.55
C PHE A 29 6.02 3.61 -9.20
N LEU A 30 5.41 2.71 -9.98
CA LEU A 30 6.15 1.70 -10.74
C LEU A 30 7.21 2.35 -11.64
N VAL A 31 6.79 3.33 -12.43
CA VAL A 31 7.66 4.03 -13.38
C VAL A 31 8.76 4.80 -12.66
N ALA A 32 8.42 5.53 -11.59
CA ALA A 32 9.40 6.28 -10.81
C ALA A 32 10.42 5.36 -10.10
N LEU A 33 9.95 4.24 -9.54
CA LEU A 33 10.80 3.26 -8.86
C LEU A 33 11.72 2.55 -9.85
N GLU A 34 11.20 2.11 -10.99
CA GLU A 34 12.03 1.51 -12.04
C GLU A 34 13.12 2.48 -12.49
N ALA A 35 12.79 3.74 -12.78
CA ALA A 35 13.76 4.73 -13.21
C ALA A 35 14.88 4.94 -12.16
N ALA A 36 14.52 4.94 -10.87
CA ALA A 36 15.47 5.06 -9.77
C ALA A 36 16.31 3.79 -9.54
N HIS A 37 15.75 2.61 -9.86
CA HIS A 37 16.37 1.30 -9.66
C HIS A 37 17.25 0.88 -10.84
N ARG A 38 16.96 1.37 -12.05
CA ARG A 38 17.64 1.04 -13.31
C ARG A 38 19.18 1.02 -13.26
N PRO A 39 19.88 1.92 -12.53
CA PRO A 39 21.34 1.85 -12.43
C PRO A 39 21.87 0.60 -11.70
N GLU A 40 21.07 -0.01 -10.83
CA GLU A 40 21.42 -1.16 -9.99
C GLU A 40 20.34 -2.26 -10.08
N PRO A 41 20.12 -2.88 -11.26
CA PRO A 41 18.97 -3.77 -11.51
C PRO A 41 18.97 -5.08 -10.70
N LEU A 42 20.09 -5.42 -10.05
CA LEU A 42 20.21 -6.59 -9.18
C LEU A 42 20.00 -6.24 -7.69
N ARG A 43 19.79 -4.97 -7.35
CA ARG A 43 19.66 -4.54 -5.96
C ARG A 43 18.32 -5.02 -5.38
N PRO A 44 18.32 -5.78 -4.28
CA PRO A 44 17.08 -6.23 -3.67
C PRO A 44 16.24 -5.06 -3.13
N ILE A 45 14.93 -5.15 -3.30
CA ILE A 45 13.94 -4.16 -2.86
C ILE A 45 13.14 -4.72 -1.69
N LEU A 46 13.20 -4.04 -0.55
CA LEU A 46 12.36 -4.28 0.62
C LEU A 46 11.39 -3.10 0.77
N PHE A 47 10.09 -3.38 0.75
CA PHE A 47 9.07 -2.36 0.97
C PHE A 47 8.68 -2.26 2.44
N ILE A 48 8.63 -1.05 2.97
CA ILE A 48 8.06 -0.74 4.28
C ILE A 48 6.90 0.20 4.02
N VAL A 49 5.68 -0.30 4.22
CA VAL A 49 4.46 0.37 3.77
C VAL A 49 3.46 0.52 4.89
N HIS A 50 2.75 1.64 4.89
CA HIS A 50 1.74 1.96 5.88
C HIS A 50 0.39 2.26 5.22
N SER A 51 -0.70 1.78 5.84
CA SER A 51 -2.09 2.07 5.46
C SER A 51 -2.33 1.84 3.95
N LEU A 52 -2.82 2.87 3.24
CA LEU A 52 -3.07 2.87 1.79
C LEU A 52 -1.83 2.52 0.95
N GLY A 53 -0.62 2.90 1.41
CA GLY A 53 0.63 2.61 0.70
C GLY A 53 0.87 1.12 0.49
N GLY A 54 0.32 0.27 1.36
CA GLY A 54 0.37 -1.18 1.14
C GLY A 54 -0.54 -1.67 0.02
N ILE A 55 -1.69 -1.03 -0.21
CA ILE A 55 -2.59 -1.36 -1.33
C ILE A 55 -1.96 -0.93 -2.64
N VAL A 56 -1.34 0.24 -2.64
CA VAL A 56 -0.56 0.76 -3.75
C VAL A 56 0.57 -0.19 -4.14
N VAL A 57 1.38 -0.64 -3.19
CA VAL A 57 2.49 -1.58 -3.48
C VAL A 57 1.96 -2.89 -4.04
N LYS A 58 0.84 -3.42 -3.53
CA LYS A 58 0.22 -4.61 -4.10
C LYS A 58 -0.20 -4.41 -5.57
N GLU A 59 -0.88 -3.31 -5.88
CA GLU A 59 -1.32 -3.02 -7.26
C GLU A 59 -0.11 -2.77 -8.18
N MET A 60 0.93 -2.09 -7.69
CA MET A 60 2.16 -1.86 -8.43
C MET A 60 2.86 -3.17 -8.79
N LEU A 61 3.02 -4.07 -7.81
CA LEU A 61 3.65 -5.38 -8.03
C LEU A 61 2.82 -6.26 -8.97
N ARG A 62 1.49 -6.21 -8.88
CA ARG A 62 0.59 -6.87 -9.85
C ARG A 62 0.83 -6.37 -11.29
N ARG A 63 1.01 -5.06 -11.47
CA ARG A 63 1.29 -4.48 -12.79
C ARG A 63 2.69 -4.85 -13.29
N SER A 64 3.68 -4.81 -12.40
CA SER A 64 5.05 -5.20 -12.69
C SER A 64 5.15 -6.68 -13.09
N SER A 65 4.45 -7.58 -12.41
CA SER A 65 4.42 -9.01 -12.78
C SER A 65 3.84 -9.22 -14.19
N GLY A 66 2.77 -8.51 -14.55
CA GLY A 66 2.18 -8.54 -15.88
C GLY A 66 3.03 -7.93 -17.01
N CYS A 67 4.14 -7.25 -16.70
CA CYS A 67 5.03 -6.62 -17.69
C CYS A 67 6.09 -7.58 -18.28
N GLN A 68 6.10 -8.84 -17.87
CA GLN A 68 7.07 -9.85 -18.29
C GLN A 68 7.23 -9.92 -19.82
N LEU A 69 6.12 -9.82 -20.56
CA LEU A 69 6.11 -9.79 -22.02
C LEU A 69 6.07 -8.33 -22.51
N GLY A 70 7.17 -7.86 -23.10
CA GLY A 70 7.25 -6.58 -23.80
C GLY A 70 7.69 -5.36 -22.95
N ARG A 71 7.74 -5.47 -21.62
CA ARG A 71 8.22 -4.38 -20.72
C ARG A 71 9.11 -4.90 -19.59
N GLY A 72 10.15 -5.66 -19.96
CA GLY A 72 11.06 -6.32 -19.00
C GLY A 72 11.71 -5.36 -17.98
N HIS A 73 11.98 -4.11 -18.34
CA HIS A 73 12.50 -3.11 -17.39
C HIS A 73 11.50 -2.79 -16.26
N LEU A 74 10.19 -2.79 -16.51
CA LEU A 74 9.20 -2.64 -15.43
C LEU A 74 9.02 -3.94 -14.65
N HIS A 75 9.24 -5.10 -15.28
CA HIS A 75 9.18 -6.41 -14.63
C HIS A 75 10.31 -6.62 -13.62
N SER A 76 11.48 -6.02 -13.85
CA SER A 76 12.63 -6.15 -12.94
C SER A 76 12.34 -5.65 -11.52
N VAL A 77 11.38 -4.74 -11.34
CA VAL A 77 10.91 -4.29 -10.02
C VAL A 77 10.29 -5.45 -9.24
N PHE A 78 9.45 -6.26 -9.91
CA PHE A 78 8.87 -7.47 -9.32
C PHE A 78 9.95 -8.50 -8.97
N GLU A 79 10.87 -8.77 -9.91
CA GLU A 79 11.96 -9.73 -9.70
C GLU A 79 12.94 -9.30 -8.60
N SER A 80 13.22 -8.01 -8.49
CA SER A 80 14.11 -7.46 -7.46
C SER A 80 13.46 -7.37 -6.08
N THR A 81 12.14 -7.56 -5.97
CA THR A 81 11.44 -7.48 -4.70
C THR A 81 11.73 -8.73 -3.87
N VAL A 82 12.20 -8.55 -2.63
CA VAL A 82 12.53 -9.65 -1.72
C VAL A 82 11.56 -9.76 -0.54
N GLY A 83 10.81 -8.71 -0.25
CA GLY A 83 9.90 -8.70 0.89
C GLY A 83 9.15 -7.40 1.10
N ILE A 84 8.14 -7.47 1.96
CA ILE A 84 7.25 -6.35 2.28
C ILE A 84 6.84 -6.40 3.75
N MET A 85 6.97 -5.27 4.43
CA MET A 85 6.51 -5.04 5.80
C MET A 85 5.32 -4.07 5.78
N PHE A 86 4.13 -4.57 6.12
CA PHE A 86 2.88 -3.83 6.13
C PHE A 86 2.52 -3.32 7.52
N PHE A 87 2.12 -2.06 7.63
CA PHE A 87 1.67 -1.44 8.87
C PHE A 87 0.28 -0.84 8.68
N GLY A 88 -0.73 -1.35 9.38
CA GLY A 88 -2.10 -0.82 9.30
C GLY A 88 -2.74 -0.92 7.90
N THR A 89 -2.22 -1.76 7.00
CA THR A 89 -2.75 -1.92 5.63
C THR A 89 -4.02 -2.77 5.60
N PRO A 90 -5.11 -2.30 4.96
CA PRO A 90 -6.36 -3.06 4.85
C PRO A 90 -6.28 -4.10 3.73
N HIS A 91 -5.68 -5.26 3.99
CA HIS A 91 -5.38 -6.27 2.98
C HIS A 91 -6.56 -6.89 2.20
N GLY A 92 -7.81 -6.43 2.36
CA GLY A 92 -9.00 -7.01 1.72
C GLY A 92 -9.95 -7.74 2.68
N GLY A 93 -9.80 -7.53 3.99
CA GLY A 93 -10.69 -8.09 5.02
C GLY A 93 -11.64 -7.07 5.68
N ALA A 94 -11.53 -5.79 5.34
CA ALA A 94 -12.37 -4.73 5.91
C ALA A 94 -13.31 -4.17 4.83
N ASP A 95 -14.60 -4.03 5.16
CA ASP A 95 -15.51 -3.13 4.43
C ASP A 95 -14.81 -1.76 4.29
N PRO A 96 -14.75 -1.13 3.10
CA PRO A 96 -14.22 0.21 2.89
C PRO A 96 -14.70 1.21 3.94
N ARG A 97 -15.96 1.09 4.40
CA ARG A 97 -16.50 1.89 5.51
C ARG A 97 -15.82 1.61 6.84
N ASN A 98 -15.59 0.34 7.18
CA ASN A 98 -14.88 -0.05 8.40
C ASN A 98 -13.41 0.42 8.37
N PHE A 99 -12.79 0.43 7.20
CA PHE A 99 -11.44 0.97 7.05
C PHE A 99 -11.40 2.49 7.17
N LEU A 100 -12.33 3.20 6.53
CA LEU A 100 -12.48 4.65 6.64
C LEU A 100 -12.71 5.05 8.10
N HIS A 101 -13.61 4.35 8.80
CA HIS A 101 -13.87 4.56 10.22
C HIS A 101 -12.62 4.35 11.08
N ARG A 102 -11.81 3.31 10.79
CA ARG A 102 -10.55 3.08 11.52
C ARG A 102 -9.54 4.20 11.28
N ILE A 103 -9.38 4.66 10.04
CA ILE A 103 -8.51 5.82 9.75
C ILE A 103 -9.01 7.06 10.48
N ALA A 104 -10.32 7.34 10.44
CA ALA A 104 -10.91 8.48 11.12
C ALA A 104 -10.67 8.42 12.63
N GLU A 105 -10.88 7.25 13.26
CA GLU A 105 -10.56 7.04 14.68
C GLU A 105 -9.09 7.27 15.00
N MET A 106 -8.18 6.73 14.19
CA MET A 106 -6.73 6.90 14.38
C MET A 106 -6.33 8.37 14.28
N ALA A 107 -6.84 9.11 13.29
CA ALA A 107 -6.53 10.53 13.09
C ALA A 107 -7.08 11.42 14.22
N ILE A 108 -8.29 11.12 14.69
CA ILE A 108 -8.88 11.80 15.85
C ILE A 108 -8.02 11.56 17.10
N LYS A 109 -7.53 10.34 17.30
CA LYS A 109 -6.71 9.99 18.48
C LYS A 109 -5.28 10.50 18.42
N ALA A 110 -4.67 10.54 17.24
CA ALA A 110 -3.28 10.92 17.08
C ALA A 110 -3.05 12.41 17.35
N ALA A 111 -4.04 13.28 17.06
CA ALA A 111 -3.93 14.73 17.33
C ALA A 111 -5.23 15.55 17.03
N GLY A 112 -6.41 14.92 17.02
CA GLY A 112 -7.67 15.64 16.71
C GLY A 112 -7.81 16.06 15.24
N PHE A 113 -7.04 15.43 14.33
CA PHE A 113 -7.10 15.74 12.90
C PHE A 113 -8.39 15.16 12.27
N LYS A 114 -9.03 15.97 11.40
CA LYS A 114 -10.14 15.51 10.56
C LYS A 114 -9.60 14.88 9.28
N VAL A 115 -10.11 13.71 8.97
CA VAL A 115 -9.80 12.98 7.74
C VAL A 115 -10.74 13.44 6.63
N ASN A 116 -10.21 13.68 5.43
CA ASN A 116 -11.05 13.97 4.27
C ASN A 116 -11.58 12.66 3.68
N GLU A 117 -12.78 12.28 4.10
CA GLU A 117 -13.44 11.05 3.66
C GLU A 117 -13.66 10.97 2.15
N GLN A 118 -13.89 12.11 1.48
CA GLN A 118 -14.08 12.12 0.03
C GLN A 118 -12.80 11.74 -0.72
N ILE A 119 -11.65 12.18 -0.22
CA ILE A 119 -10.35 11.81 -0.79
C ILE A 119 -10.09 10.33 -0.55
N ILE A 120 -10.36 9.83 0.66
CA ILE A 120 -10.17 8.42 0.97
C ILE A 120 -11.10 7.53 0.12
N ASN A 121 -12.37 7.91 -0.05
CA ASN A 121 -13.33 7.16 -0.87
C ASN A 121 -12.99 7.21 -2.36
N THR A 122 -12.29 8.25 -2.81
CA THR A 122 -11.81 8.37 -4.19
C THR A 122 -10.56 7.52 -4.42
N LEU A 123 -9.65 7.49 -3.45
CA LEU A 123 -8.40 6.76 -3.53
C LEU A 123 -8.60 5.26 -3.32
N LEU A 124 -9.41 4.88 -2.34
CA LEU A 124 -9.62 3.49 -2.00
C LEU A 124 -10.36 2.75 -3.10
N PRO A 125 -9.83 1.61 -3.56
CA PRO A 125 -10.59 0.73 -4.42
C PRO A 125 -11.83 0.19 -3.71
N SER A 126 -12.81 -0.27 -4.50
CA SER A 126 -13.97 -0.99 -3.97
C SER A 126 -13.55 -2.22 -3.13
N SER A 127 -14.44 -2.67 -2.25
CA SER A 127 -14.22 -3.91 -1.47
C SER A 127 -13.93 -5.12 -2.37
N GLU A 128 -14.63 -5.20 -3.50
CA GLU A 128 -14.44 -6.22 -4.52
C GLU A 128 -13.04 -6.14 -5.13
N ARG A 129 -12.61 -4.95 -5.57
CA ARG A 129 -11.27 -4.78 -6.13
C ARG A 129 -10.17 -5.05 -5.11
N LEU A 130 -10.37 -4.67 -3.84
CA LEU A 130 -9.44 -4.99 -2.76
C LEU A 130 -9.34 -6.50 -2.52
N ARG A 131 -10.46 -7.23 -2.66
CA ARG A 131 -10.50 -8.69 -2.54
C ARG A 131 -9.81 -9.36 -3.73
N GLU A 132 -10.09 -8.93 -4.96
CA GLU A 132 -9.38 -9.40 -6.16
C GLU A 132 -7.88 -9.19 -6.03
N LEU A 133 -7.45 -7.98 -5.67
CA LEU A 133 -6.04 -7.66 -5.53
C LEU A 133 -5.37 -8.49 -4.43
N ARG A 134 -6.09 -8.83 -3.36
CA ARG A 134 -5.61 -9.76 -2.34
C ARG A 134 -5.43 -11.16 -2.91
N ASP A 135 -6.43 -11.66 -3.64
CA ASP A 135 -6.46 -13.02 -4.16
C ASP A 135 -5.42 -13.21 -5.27
N GLU A 136 -5.10 -12.17 -6.05
CA GLU A 136 -3.98 -12.13 -7.00
C GLU A 136 -2.61 -12.02 -6.30
N PHE A 137 -2.55 -11.29 -5.18
CA PHE A 137 -1.29 -11.06 -4.46
C PHE A 137 -0.78 -12.31 -3.74
N ILE A 138 -1.67 -13.17 -3.25
CA ILE A 138 -1.27 -14.40 -2.54
C ILE A 138 -0.41 -15.33 -3.41
N PRO A 139 -0.84 -15.71 -4.64
CA PRO A 139 0.00 -16.49 -5.55
C PRO A 139 1.36 -15.86 -5.85
N MET A 140 1.42 -14.53 -6.00
CA MET A 140 2.69 -13.82 -6.25
C MET A 140 3.66 -13.97 -5.08
N VAL A 141 3.19 -13.86 -3.84
CA VAL A 141 4.02 -14.07 -2.64
C VAL A 141 4.60 -15.49 -2.63
N HIS A 142 3.80 -16.49 -2.99
CA HIS A 142 4.26 -17.88 -3.03
C HIS A 142 5.25 -18.14 -4.16
N GLN A 143 5.00 -17.60 -5.35
CA GLN A 143 5.88 -17.78 -6.51
C GLN A 143 7.25 -17.13 -6.30
N SER A 144 7.29 -15.95 -5.66
CA SER A 144 8.51 -15.17 -5.51
C SER A 144 9.19 -15.36 -4.15
N GLU A 145 8.65 -16.22 -3.29
CA GLU A 145 9.15 -16.51 -1.93
C GLU A 145 9.41 -15.25 -1.08
N TRP A 146 8.55 -14.23 -1.22
CA TRP A 146 8.74 -12.95 -0.53
C TRP A 146 8.58 -13.07 0.99
N ILE A 147 9.46 -12.38 1.72
CA ILE A 147 9.34 -12.24 3.17
C ILE A 147 8.25 -11.20 3.49
N ILE A 148 7.10 -11.64 3.98
CA ILE A 148 5.97 -10.76 4.32
C ILE A 148 5.78 -10.66 5.84
N HIS A 149 5.71 -9.43 6.33
CA HIS A 149 5.29 -9.13 7.69
C HIS A 149 4.13 -8.14 7.68
N SER A 150 3.15 -8.32 8.57
CA SER A 150 2.03 -7.40 8.73
C SER A 150 1.89 -7.00 10.20
N PHE A 151 1.53 -5.76 10.44
CA PHE A 151 1.39 -5.18 11.76
C PHE A 151 0.03 -4.51 11.79
N GLN A 152 -0.84 -4.96 12.70
CA GLN A 152 -2.17 -4.41 12.87
C GLN A 152 -2.26 -3.72 14.23
N GLU A 153 -2.74 -2.48 14.22
CA GLU A 153 -3.02 -1.76 15.45
C GLU A 153 -4.28 -2.32 16.11
N GLN A 154 -4.18 -2.72 17.38
CA GLN A 154 -5.35 -2.92 18.23
C GLN A 154 -5.52 -1.69 19.11
N LEU A 155 -6.71 -1.10 19.04
CA LEU A 155 -7.16 -0.08 19.99
C LEU A 155 -7.15 -0.69 21.39
N GLY A 156 -6.22 -0.21 22.24
CA GLY A 156 -6.22 -0.54 23.66
C GLY A 156 -7.51 -0.03 24.29
N VAL A 157 -8.38 -0.95 24.71
CA VAL A 157 -9.48 -0.61 25.63
C VAL A 157 -8.84 -0.44 27.01
N GLY A 158 -8.82 0.79 27.52
CA GLY A 158 -8.50 1.07 28.92
C GLY A 158 -7.53 2.22 29.12
N LEU A 159 -8.07 3.43 29.13
CA LEU A 159 -7.80 4.52 30.10
C LEU A 159 -6.37 5.03 30.41
N LEU A 160 -5.25 4.32 30.23
CA LEU A 160 -3.92 4.80 30.64
C LEU A 160 -2.77 4.19 29.80
N GLY A 161 -2.16 5.00 28.93
CA GLY A 161 -0.70 5.01 28.72
C GLY A 161 0.01 3.79 28.11
N GLY A 162 -0.65 2.91 27.36
CA GLY A 162 0.04 1.76 26.74
C GLY A 162 -0.47 1.40 25.34
N HIS A 163 0.22 1.87 24.30
CA HIS A 163 0.03 1.35 22.94
C HIS A 163 0.59 -0.07 22.88
N LYS A 164 -0.28 -1.09 22.83
CA LYS A 164 0.12 -2.46 22.52
C LYS A 164 0.08 -2.67 21.01
N VAL A 165 1.24 -2.68 20.36
CA VAL A 165 1.37 -3.13 18.98
C VAL A 165 1.37 -4.65 18.99
N ARG A 166 0.37 -5.28 18.35
CA ARG A 166 0.40 -6.73 18.13
C ARG A 166 1.07 -6.99 16.78
N LEU A 167 2.21 -7.66 16.83
CA LEU A 167 2.81 -8.29 15.66
C LEU A 167 1.86 -9.41 15.20
N VAL A 168 1.03 -9.15 14.19
CA VAL A 168 0.27 -10.19 13.53
C VAL A 168 1.18 -10.75 12.45
N LYS A 169 1.98 -11.77 12.75
CA LYS A 169 2.66 -12.49 11.66
C LYS A 169 1.59 -13.13 10.78
N CYS A 170 1.20 -12.43 9.73
CA CYS A 170 0.54 -13.02 8.58
C CYS A 170 1.61 -13.82 7.86
N TYR A 171 1.84 -15.05 8.32
CA TYR A 171 2.56 -16.04 7.55
C TYR A 171 1.69 -16.39 6.34
N TYR A 172 2.02 -15.85 5.17
CA TYR A 172 1.57 -16.39 3.90
C TYR A 172 2.49 -17.55 3.50
N ALA A 173 2.70 -18.51 4.40
CA ALA A 173 3.42 -19.76 4.13
C ALA A 173 3.31 -20.70 5.34
N HIS A 174 2.60 -21.82 5.19
CA HIS A 174 3.18 -23.09 4.75
C HIS A 174 2.14 -23.87 3.96
#